data_AF-A0A966J5F3-F1
#
_entry.id   AF-A0A966J5F3-F1
#
_cell.length_a   1.000
_cell.length_b   1.000
_cell.length_c   1.000
_cell.angle_alpha   90.00
_cell.angle_beta   90.00
_cell.angle_gamma   90.00
#
_symmetry.space_group_name_H-M   'P 1'
#
loop_
_entity.id
_entity.type
_entity.pdbx_description
1 polymer ?
#
loop_
_entity_poly.entity_id
_entity_poly.type
_entity_poly.pdbx_seq_one_letter_code
_entity_poly.pdbx_strand_id
1 'polypeptide(L)' 'DIARAKGMTQIARDAGLGRESLYKALSAEGNPEFATIMKVIAALGLQLHASPSRTAA' A
#
# COMPACT_ATOMS: atom_id res chain seq x y z
N ASP A 1 -7.72 -9.67 -1.90
CA ASP A 1 -9.04 -8.98 -1.95
C ASP A 1 -9.35 -7.95 -0.85
N ILE A 2 -8.45 -7.67 0.10
CA ILE A 2 -8.69 -6.68 1.17
C ILE A 2 -8.97 -5.26 0.61
N ALA A 3 -8.19 -4.84 -0.39
CA ALA A 3 -8.36 -3.51 -0.99
C ALA A 3 -9.65 -3.37 -1.83
N ARG A 4 -10.12 -4.47 -2.46
CA ARG A 4 -11.41 -4.48 -3.18
C ARG A 4 -12.58 -4.43 -2.20
N ALA A 5 -12.48 -5.16 -1.08
CA ALA A 5 -13.51 -5.17 -0.04
C ALA A 5 -13.69 -3.80 0.65
N LYS A 6 -12.60 -3.06 0.90
CA LYS A 6 -12.65 -1.72 1.51
C LYS A 6 -12.96 -0.60 0.49
N GLY A 7 -12.75 -0.87 -0.81
CA GLY A 7 -12.93 0.07 -1.90
C GLY A 7 -11.74 1.03 -2.07
N MET A 8 -11.15 1.07 -3.26
CA MET A 8 -9.93 1.86 -3.52
C MET A 8 -10.13 3.38 -3.36
N THR A 9 -11.35 3.87 -3.54
CA THR A 9 -11.68 5.28 -3.29
C THR A 9 -11.57 5.63 -1.80
N GLN A 10 -11.96 4.71 -0.91
CA GLN A 10 -11.83 4.93 0.53
C GLN A 10 -10.36 4.89 0.94
N ILE A 11 -9.60 3.93 0.42
CA ILE A 11 -8.16 3.80 0.69
C ILE A 11 -7.40 5.06 0.27
N ALA A 12 -7.70 5.62 -0.91
CA ALA A 12 -7.08 6.86 -1.36
C ALA A 12 -7.35 8.02 -0.39
N ARG A 13 -8.60 8.17 0.09
CA ARG A 13 -8.96 9.18 1.09
C ARG A 13 -8.22 8.97 2.40
N ASP A 14 -8.28 7.75 2.95
CA ASP A 14 -7.67 7.42 4.24
C ASP A 14 -6.13 7.53 4.20
N ALA A 15 -5.52 7.24 3.05
CA ALA A 15 -4.08 7.39 2.82
C ALA A 15 -3.66 8.85 2.52
N GLY A 16 -4.61 9.79 2.35
CA GLY A 16 -4.33 11.17 1.95
C GLY A 16 -3.72 11.26 0.54
N LEU A 17 -4.14 10.38 -0.37
CA LEU A 17 -3.65 10.29 -1.74
C LEU A 17 -4.75 10.60 -2.74
N GLY A 18 -4.39 11.22 -3.86
CA GLY A 18 -5.28 11.29 -5.01
C GLY A 18 -5.57 9.89 -5.55
N ARG A 19 -6.80 9.61 -5.97
CA ARG A 19 -7.18 8.29 -6.53
C ARG A 19 -6.27 7.89 -7.70
N GLU A 20 -6.05 8.80 -8.64
CA GLU A 20 -5.20 8.56 -9.82
C GLU A 20 -3.74 8.31 -9.41
N SER A 21 -3.21 9.10 -8.46
CA SER A 21 -1.88 8.91 -7.92
C SER A 21 -1.73 7.54 -7.24
N LEU A 22 -2.72 7.12 -6.45
CA LEU A 22 -2.74 5.80 -5.83
C LEU A 22 -2.77 4.68 -6.88
N TYR A 23 -3.63 4.80 -7.91
CA TYR A 23 -3.70 3.81 -8.98
C TYR A 23 -2.40 3.72 -9.78
N LYS A 24 -1.77 4.85 -10.10
CA LYS A 24 -0.47 4.89 -10.79
C LYS A 24 0.66 4.31 -9.93
N ALA A 25 0.66 4.63 -8.64
CA ALA A 25 1.69 4.16 -7.71
C ALA A 25 1.59 2.64 -7.46
N LEU A 26 0.38 2.07 -7.47
CA LEU A 26 0.14 0.64 -7.22
C LEU A 26 -0.16 -0.17 -8.48
N SER A 27 0.01 0.39 -9.69
CA SER A 27 -0.14 -0.36 -10.93
C SER A 27 1.02 -1.32 -11.14
N ALA A 28 0.91 -2.21 -12.14
CA ALA A 28 1.96 -3.17 -12.47
C ALA A 28 3.29 -2.49 -12.87
N GLU A 29 3.22 -1.31 -13.49
CA GLU A 29 4.40 -0.50 -13.85
C GLU A 29 4.70 0.61 -12.84
N GLY A 30 3.95 0.66 -11.73
CA GLY A 30 4.08 1.70 -10.71
C GLY A 30 5.43 1.62 -10.00
N ASN A 31 5.98 2.78 -9.65
CA ASN A 31 7.15 2.89 -8.78
C ASN A 31 6.80 3.72 -7.53
N PRO A 32 6.08 3.12 -6.57
CA PRO A 32 5.64 3.83 -5.38
C PRO A 32 6.82 4.13 -4.47
N GLU A 33 6.93 5.37 -4.01
CA GLU A 33 7.83 5.69 -2.89
C GLU A 33 7.44 4.88 -1.64
N PHE A 34 8.43 4.54 -0.81
CA PHE A 34 8.18 3.80 0.43
C PHE A 34 7.15 4.49 1.34
N ALA A 35 7.15 5.83 1.38
CA ALA A 35 6.17 6.62 2.13
C ALA A 35 4.73 6.37 1.64
N THR A 36 4.52 6.21 0.34
CA THR A 36 3.22 5.87 -0.26
C THR A 36 2.77 4.48 0.19
N ILE A 37 3.68 3.50 0.20
CA ILE A 37 3.38 2.15 0.69
C ILE A 37 2.97 2.19 2.17
N MET A 38 3.69 2.93 3.01
CA MET A 38 3.36 3.04 4.45
C MET A 38 1.99 3.68 4.69
N LYS A 39 1.64 4.73 3.95
CA LYS A 39 0.30 5.35 4.02
C LYS A 39 -0.80 4.37 3.65
N VAL A 40 -0.60 3.56 2.61
CA VAL A 40 -1.58 2.55 2.17
C VAL A 40 -1.73 1.43 3.21
N ILE A 41 -0.62 0.95 3.78
CA ILE A 41 -0.65 -0.05 4.86
C ILE A 41 -1.46 0.47 6.06
N ALA A 42 -1.20 1.71 6.49
CA ALA A 42 -1.95 2.34 7.57
C ALA A 42 -3.44 2.51 7.24
N ALA A 43 -3.76 2.98 6.02
CA ALA A 43 -5.13 3.13 5.54
C ALA A 43 -5.89 1.79 5.48
N LEU A 44 -5.19 0.68 5.30
CA LEU A 44 -5.77 -0.67 5.34
C LEU A 44 -5.92 -1.21 6.78
N GLY A 45 -5.42 -0.51 7.79
CA GLY A 45 -5.38 -0.98 9.18
C GLY A 45 -4.36 -2.11 9.40
N LEU A 46 -3.31 -2.14 8.58
CA LEU A 46 -2.25 -3.15 8.63
C LEU A 46 -0.99 -2.57 9.27
N GLN A 47 -0.08 -3.45 9.67
CA GLN A 47 1.25 -3.09 10.17
C GLN A 47 2.31 -3.84 9.38
N LEU A 48 3.35 -3.13 8.93
CA LEU A 48 4.51 -3.75 8.31
C LEU A 48 5.35 -4.42 9.40
N HIS A 49 5.69 -5.70 9.20
CA HIS A 49 6.59 -6.44 10.07
C HIS A 49 7.73 -7.02 9.23
N ALA A 50 8.97 -6.80 9.68
CA ALA A 50 10.15 -7.43 9.10
C ALA A 50 10.57 -8.63 9.97
N SER A 51 10.91 -9.74 9.33
CA SER A 51 11.47 -10.92 9.98
C SER A 51 12.81 -11.29 9.36
N PRO A 52 13.72 -11.98 10.08
CA PRO A 52 14.99 -12.43 9.52
C PRO A 52 14.77 -13.22 8.23
N SER A 53 15.51 -12.89 7.17
CA SER A 53 15.57 -13.77 6.00
C SER A 53 16.33 -15.02 6.40
N ARG A 54 15.70 -16.19 6.31
CA ARG A 54 16.43 -17.46 6.41
C ARG A 54 17.26 -17.64 5.14
N THR A 55 18.41 -16.98 5.11
CA THR A 55 19.51 -17.40 4.25
C THR A 55 20.24 -18.47 5.06
N ALA A 56 19.90 -19.73 4.82
CA ALA A 56 20.76 -20.83 5.28
C ALA A 56 22.12 -20.64 4.60
N ALA A 57 23.17 -20.62 5.42
CA ALA A 57 24.56 -20.62 4.95
C ALA A 57 24.87 -21.94 4.23
#